data_AF-A0A941UPY1-F1
#
_entry.id   AF-A0A941UPY1-F1
#
_cell.length_a   1.000
_cell.length_b   1.000
_cell.length_c   1.000
_cell.angle_alpha   90.00
_cell.angle_beta   90.00
_cell.angle_gamma   90.00
#
_symmetry.space_group_name_H-M   'P 1'
#
loop_
_entity.id
_entity.type
_entity.pdbx_description
1 polymer ?
#
loop_
_entity_poly.entity_id
_entity_poly.type
_entity_poly.pdbx_seq_one_letter_code
_entity_poly.pdbx_strand_id
1 'polypeptide(L)'
;MYKLLTNTTAIVRLSDGAFIPTDSANTDYRHYLAWVAEGNAPLPADSPDPAEVWAAYQAQAQAALDATDMVALRCFKAGVAFPDAWGGYVETLRAIVRADSGDPAQSLPAQPDYPAGT
;
A
#
# COMPACT_ATOMS: atom_id res chain seq x y z
N MET A 1 -5.84 -20.09 21.96
CA MET A 1 -6.36 -18.86 21.31
C MET A 1 -5.48 -18.54 20.11
N TYR A 2 -6.07 -17.97 19.07
CA TYR A 2 -5.42 -17.72 17.79
C TYR A 2 -5.61 -16.26 17.37
N LYS A 3 -4.71 -15.73 16.55
CA LYS A 3 -4.82 -14.40 15.94
C LYS A 3 -4.52 -14.47 14.44
N LEU A 4 -5.26 -13.73 13.63
CA LEU A 4 -5.00 -13.61 12.20
C LEU A 4 -3.76 -12.74 11.94
N LEU A 5 -3.15 -12.87 10.76
CA LEU A 5 -1.99 -12.06 10.38
C LEU A 5 -2.30 -11.21 9.16
N THR A 6 -1.75 -10.01 9.12
CA THR A 6 -1.87 -9.09 8.00
C THR A 6 -0.96 -9.56 6.85
N ASN A 7 -1.43 -9.46 5.60
CA ASN A 7 -0.68 -9.80 4.38
C ASN A 7 -0.25 -11.28 4.21
N THR A 8 -0.84 -12.22 4.97
CA THR A 8 -0.64 -13.66 4.80
C THR A 8 -1.90 -14.42 5.17
N THR A 9 -2.02 -15.67 4.72
CA THR A 9 -3.11 -16.54 5.18
C THR A 9 -2.80 -17.21 6.51
N ALA A 10 -1.54 -17.22 6.95
CA ALA A 10 -1.14 -17.88 8.19
C ALA A 10 -1.81 -17.29 9.44
N ILE A 11 -1.90 -18.12 10.48
CA ILE A 11 -2.53 -17.79 11.76
C ILE A 11 -1.48 -17.96 12.85
N VAL A 12 -1.43 -17.08 13.84
CA VAL A 12 -0.57 -17.28 15.01
C VAL A 12 -1.33 -17.94 16.16
N ARG A 13 -0.76 -19.00 16.74
CA ARG A 13 -1.23 -19.56 18.00
C ARG A 13 -0.61 -18.79 19.15
N LEU A 14 -1.44 -18.19 20.01
CA LEU A 14 -0.97 -17.24 21.03
C LEU A 14 -0.31 -17.90 22.24
N SER A 15 -0.51 -19.21 22.44
CA SER A 15 0.08 -19.92 23.60
C SER A 15 1.58 -20.12 23.48
N ASP A 16 2.10 -20.23 22.26
CA ASP A 16 3.51 -20.55 21.96
C ASP A 16 4.10 -19.71 20.83
N GLY A 17 3.31 -18.82 20.21
CA GLY A 17 3.75 -17.95 19.13
C GLY A 17 3.95 -18.67 17.79
N ALA A 18 3.45 -19.90 17.64
CA ALA A 18 3.63 -20.66 16.41
C ALA A 18 2.85 -20.02 15.24
N PHE A 19 3.56 -19.78 14.13
CA PHE A 19 2.94 -19.39 12.85
C PHE A 19 2.47 -20.65 12.12
N ILE A 20 1.16 -20.75 11.93
CA ILE A 20 0.48 -21.92 11.38
C ILE A 20 0.03 -21.60 9.95
N PRO A 21 0.62 -22.23 8.93
CA PRO A 21 0.13 -22.16 7.56
C PRO A 21 -1.28 -22.73 7.45
N THR A 22 -2.12 -22.13 6.61
CA THR A 22 -3.48 -22.61 6.29
C THR A 22 -3.47 -23.80 5.33
N ASP A 23 -2.76 -24.85 5.71
CA ASP A 23 -2.67 -26.10 4.95
C ASP A 23 -3.52 -27.17 5.66
N SER A 24 -4.42 -27.83 4.93
CA SER A 24 -5.28 -28.89 5.46
C SER A 24 -4.50 -30.11 5.97
N ALA A 25 -3.28 -30.34 5.46
CA ALA A 25 -2.38 -31.37 5.97
C ALA A 25 -1.71 -30.98 7.31
N ASN A 26 -1.70 -29.68 7.65
CA ASN A 26 -1.12 -29.20 8.90
C ASN A 26 -2.02 -29.56 10.10
N THR A 27 -1.45 -30.28 11.06
CA THR A 27 -2.17 -30.69 12.28
C THR A 27 -2.62 -29.50 13.12
N ASP A 28 -1.78 -28.49 13.30
CA ASP A 28 -2.13 -27.28 14.07
C ASP A 28 -3.26 -26.49 13.39
N TYR A 29 -3.30 -26.46 12.06
CA TYR A 29 -4.40 -25.83 11.33
C TYR A 29 -5.73 -26.60 11.51
N ARG A 30 -5.69 -27.93 11.50
CA ARG A 30 -6.88 -28.75 11.82
C ARG A 30 -7.37 -28.52 13.25
N HIS A 31 -6.46 -28.34 14.22
CA HIS A 31 -6.82 -27.97 15.58
C HIS A 31 -7.48 -26.58 15.64
N TYR A 32 -6.95 -25.60 14.90
CA TYR A 32 -7.59 -24.30 14.76
C TYR A 32 -9.01 -24.41 14.20
N LEU A 33 -9.22 -25.20 13.13
CA LEU A 33 -10.55 -25.39 12.53
C LEU A 33 -11.55 -26.04 13.50
N ALA A 34 -11.13 -27.06 14.25
CA ALA A 34 -11.97 -27.67 15.29
C ALA A 34 -12.36 -26.65 16.37
N TRP A 35 -11.41 -25.84 16.83
CA TRP A 35 -11.66 -24.78 17.80
C TRP A 35 -12.65 -23.71 17.27
N VAL A 36 -12.58 -23.34 15.99
CA VAL A 36 -13.57 -22.45 15.36
C VAL A 36 -14.95 -23.13 15.25
N ALA A 37 -15.00 -24.42 14.92
CA ALA A 37 -16.25 -25.18 14.82
C ALA A 37 -17.00 -25.31 16.16
N GLU A 38 -16.27 -25.22 17.28
CA GLU A 38 -16.84 -25.12 18.63
C GLU A 38 -17.46 -23.74 18.94
N GLY A 39 -17.41 -22.80 17.99
CA GLY A 39 -17.99 -21.45 18.11
C GLY A 39 -17.03 -20.38 18.60
N ASN A 40 -15.72 -20.67 18.69
CA ASN A 40 -14.73 -19.67 19.05
C ASN A 40 -14.31 -18.81 17.84
N ALA A 41 -13.84 -17.58 18.10
CA ALA A 41 -13.36 -16.67 17.06
C ALA A 41 -11.92 -16.23 17.35
N PRO A 42 -11.00 -16.28 16.35
CA PRO A 42 -9.65 -15.75 16.52
C PRO A 42 -9.69 -14.24 16.73
N LEU A 43 -8.64 -13.70 17.34
CA LEU A 43 -8.43 -12.25 17.34
C LEU A 43 -8.18 -11.78 15.91
N PRO A 44 -8.67 -10.58 15.54
CA PRO A 44 -8.37 -9.99 14.25
C PRO A 44 -6.87 -9.74 14.11
N ALA A 45 -6.42 -9.58 12.88
CA ALA A 45 -5.04 -9.15 12.62
C ALA A 45 -4.81 -7.74 13.16
N ASP A 46 -3.56 -7.42 13.47
CA ASP A 46 -3.21 -6.07 13.91
C ASP A 46 -3.40 -5.09 12.74
N SER A 47 -4.00 -3.94 13.02
CA SER A 47 -4.04 -2.84 12.05
C SER A 47 -2.62 -2.39 11.70
N PRO A 48 -2.35 -2.01 10.44
CA PRO A 48 -1.04 -1.50 10.06
C PRO A 48 -0.67 -0.26 10.87
N ASP A 49 0.62 -0.10 11.15
CA ASP A 49 1.14 1.08 11.86
C ASP A 49 0.86 2.35 11.02
N PRO A 50 0.38 3.46 11.59
CA PRO A 50 0.27 4.74 10.88
C PRO A 50 1.50 5.12 10.05
N ALA A 51 2.70 4.80 10.51
CA ALA A 51 3.94 5.03 9.75
C ALA A 51 4.03 4.15 8.49
N GLU A 52 3.62 2.88 8.57
CA GLU A 52 3.55 1.98 7.42
C GLU A 52 2.50 2.45 6.41
N VAL A 53 1.35 2.91 6.89
CA VAL A 53 0.28 3.45 6.04
C VAL A 53 0.74 4.73 5.34
N TRP A 54 1.44 5.61 6.04
CA TRP A 54 2.04 6.82 5.45
C TRP A 54 3.11 6.48 4.41
N ALA A 55 4.01 5.54 4.71
CA ALA A 55 5.03 5.09 3.76
C ALA A 55 4.40 4.51 2.48
N ALA A 56 3.31 3.75 2.59
CA ALA A 56 2.57 3.25 1.44
C ALA A 56 1.95 4.37 0.59
N TYR A 57 1.46 5.44 1.23
CA TYR A 57 0.96 6.63 0.53
C TYR A 57 2.09 7.37 -0.20
N GLN A 58 3.24 7.56 0.46
CA GLN A 58 4.42 8.17 -0.16
C GLN A 58 4.94 7.35 -1.35
N ALA A 59 4.91 6.02 -1.27
CA ALA A 59 5.30 5.14 -2.37
C ALA A 59 4.39 5.33 -3.60
N GLN A 60 3.08 5.53 -3.40
CA GLN A 60 2.16 5.84 -4.50
C GLN A 60 2.48 7.22 -5.12
N ALA A 61 2.76 8.23 -4.28
CA ALA A 61 3.17 9.56 -4.76
C ALA A 61 4.49 9.50 -5.55
N GLN A 62 5.45 8.68 -5.11
CA GLN A 62 6.71 8.47 -5.82
C GLN A 62 6.49 7.79 -7.17
N ALA A 63 5.66 6.76 -7.25
CA ALA A 63 5.33 6.11 -8.52
C ALA A 63 4.66 7.08 -9.51
N ALA A 64 3.79 7.96 -9.02
CA ALA A 64 3.20 9.03 -9.83
C ALA A 64 4.25 10.05 -10.28
N LEU A 65 5.22 10.38 -9.43
CA LEU A 65 6.33 11.29 -9.74
C LEU A 65 7.20 10.70 -10.86
N ASP A 66 7.56 9.41 -10.75
CA ASP A 66 8.34 8.70 -11.76
C ASP A 66 7.61 8.65 -13.12
N ALA A 67 6.28 8.50 -13.11
CA ALA A 67 5.48 8.55 -14.34
C ALA A 67 5.53 9.91 -15.04
N THR A 68 5.78 11.01 -14.31
CA THR A 68 5.92 12.36 -14.90
C THR A 68 7.16 12.50 -15.76
N ASP A 69 8.22 11.74 -15.50
CA ASP A 69 9.46 11.77 -16.28
C ASP A 69 9.21 11.33 -17.72
N MET A 70 8.33 10.34 -17.93
CA MET A 70 7.93 9.92 -19.28
C MET A 70 7.19 11.03 -20.04
N VAL A 71 6.38 11.83 -19.35
CA VAL A 71 5.68 12.97 -19.96
C VAL A 71 6.68 14.06 -20.33
N ALA A 72 7.61 14.39 -19.42
CA ALA A 72 8.68 15.34 -19.69
C ALA A 72 9.54 14.93 -20.89
N LEU A 73 9.90 13.64 -20.99
CA LEU A 73 10.64 13.10 -22.13
C LEU A 73 9.85 13.19 -23.44
N ARG A 74 8.54 12.92 -23.43
CA ARG A 74 7.68 13.04 -24.62
C ARG A 74 7.55 14.49 -25.07
N CYS A 75 7.31 15.42 -24.15
CA CYS A 75 7.35 16.86 -24.39
C CYS A 75 8.66 17.29 -25.06
N PHE A 76 9.80 16.91 -24.46
CA PHE A 76 11.12 17.24 -24.98
C PHE A 76 11.33 16.71 -26.40
N LYS A 77 10.99 15.45 -26.67
CA LYS A 77 11.10 14.85 -28.01
C LYS A 77 10.20 15.49 -29.06
N ALA A 78 9.03 15.98 -28.64
CA ALA A 78 8.09 16.68 -29.51
C ALA A 78 8.43 18.17 -29.69
N GLY A 79 9.43 18.70 -28.98
CA GLY A 79 9.72 20.14 -28.96
C GLY A 79 8.63 20.98 -28.27
N VAL A 80 7.80 20.34 -27.44
CA VAL A 80 6.72 20.97 -26.68
C VAL A 80 7.24 21.28 -25.27
N ALA A 81 6.93 22.48 -24.76
CA ALA A 81 7.27 22.84 -23.39
C ALA A 81 6.50 21.94 -22.40
N PHE A 82 7.14 21.57 -21.29
CA PHE A 82 6.46 20.82 -20.23
C PHE A 82 5.36 21.69 -19.60
N PRO A 83 4.09 21.26 -19.55
CA PRO A 83 3.01 22.14 -19.13
C PRO A 83 3.07 22.54 -17.65
N ASP A 84 2.69 23.78 -17.34
CA ASP A 84 2.66 24.31 -15.96
C ASP A 84 1.78 23.48 -15.02
N ALA A 85 0.66 22.94 -15.51
CA ALA A 85 -0.21 22.05 -14.75
C ALA A 85 0.52 20.77 -14.29
N TRP A 86 1.39 20.22 -15.14
CA TRP A 86 2.27 19.11 -14.78
C TRP A 86 3.38 19.55 -13.83
N GLY A 87 3.89 20.77 -13.96
CA GLY A 87 4.81 21.38 -12.99
C GLY A 87 4.23 21.43 -11.58
N GLY A 88 3.02 21.98 -11.41
CA GLY A 88 2.34 22.04 -10.12
C GLY A 88 1.98 20.65 -9.56
N TYR A 89 1.63 19.70 -10.44
CA TYR A 89 1.42 18.30 -10.06
C TYR A 89 2.70 17.66 -9.47
N VAL A 90 3.84 17.82 -10.15
CA VAL A 90 5.15 17.34 -9.70
C VAL A 90 5.56 17.96 -8.37
N GLU A 91 5.36 19.26 -8.18
CA GLU A 91 5.66 19.94 -6.92
C GLU A 91 4.85 19.37 -5.75
N THR A 92 3.56 19.12 -5.97
CA THR A 92 2.67 18.54 -4.96
C THR A 92 3.11 17.12 -4.58
N LEU A 93 3.43 16.28 -5.57
CA LEU A 93 3.93 14.93 -5.32
C LEU A 93 5.25 14.94 -4.55
N ARG A 94 6.19 15.82 -4.91
CA ARG A 94 7.46 15.97 -4.18
C ARG A 94 7.26 16.43 -2.74
N ALA A 95 6.27 17.27 -2.48
CA ALA A 95 5.92 17.70 -1.13
C ALA A 95 5.45 16.50 -0.28
N ILE A 96 4.60 15.64 -0.84
CA ILE A 96 4.12 14.42 -0.17
C ILE A 96 5.29 13.48 0.14
N VAL A 97 6.14 13.19 -0.85
CA VAL A 97 7.29 12.28 -0.69
C VAL A 97 8.28 12.76 0.37
N ARG A 98 8.42 14.07 0.55
CA ARG A 98 9.36 14.67 1.52
C ARG A 98 8.78 14.89 2.91
N ALA A 99 7.46 14.81 3.08
CA ALA A 99 6.83 15.09 4.36
C ALA A 99 7.04 13.93 5.35
N ASP A 100 7.41 14.25 6.59
CA ASP A 100 7.66 13.26 7.65
C ASP A 100 6.40 12.50 8.07
N SER A 101 5.23 13.12 7.88
CA SER A 101 3.91 12.53 8.15
C SER A 101 2.83 13.27 7.37
N GLY A 102 1.65 12.66 7.26
CA GLY A 102 0.48 13.29 6.67
C GLY A 102 -0.77 12.43 6.83
N ASP A 103 -1.82 12.78 6.10
CA ASP A 103 -3.05 12.00 6.04
C ASP A 103 -2.99 11.02 4.85
N PRO A 104 -2.76 9.72 5.07
CA PRO A 104 -2.75 8.74 3.98
C PRO A 104 -4.15 8.33 3.51
N ALA A 105 -5.22 8.77 4.17
CA ALA A 105 -6.60 8.50 3.73
C ALA A 105 -7.07 9.46 2.63
N GLN A 106 -6.36 10.58 2.41
CA GLN A 106 -6.65 11.50 1.33
C GLN A 106 -6.24 10.88 -0.03
N SER A 107 -6.99 11.22 -1.09
CA SER A 107 -6.58 10.84 -2.45
C SER A 107 -5.30 11.58 -2.87
N LEU A 108 -4.47 10.96 -3.71
CA LEU A 108 -3.38 11.66 -4.38
C LEU A 108 -3.91 12.82 -5.23
N PRO A 109 -3.07 13.85 -5.50
CA PRO A 109 -3.43 14.91 -6.43
C PRO A 109 -3.87 14.33 -7.77
N ALA A 110 -4.87 14.94 -8.39
CA ALA A 110 -5.36 14.50 -9.69
C ALA A 110 -4.29 14.74 -10.76
N GLN A 111 -4.03 13.71 -11.57
CA GLN A 111 -3.13 13.83 -12.70
C GLN A 111 -3.72 14.81 -13.74
N PRO A 112 -2.93 15.76 -14.26
CA PRO A 112 -3.36 16.61 -15.37
C PRO A 112 -3.55 15.84 -16.68
N ASP A 113 -4.28 16.45 -17.62
CA ASP A 113 -4.41 15.92 -18.98
C ASP A 113 -3.04 15.83 -19.66
N TYR A 114 -2.87 14.82 -20.52
CA TYR A 114 -1.65 14.69 -21.30
C TYR A 114 -1.46 15.88 -22.24
N PRO A 115 -0.21 16.37 -22.40
CA PRO A 115 0.08 17.46 -23.32
C PRO A 115 -0.28 17.07 -24.77
N ALA A 116 -1.00 17.93 -25.47
CA ALA A 116 -1.37 17.70 -26.87
C ALA A 116 -0.13 17.61 -27.76
N GLY A 117 -0.12 16.65 -28.71
CA GLY A 117 0.96 16.50 -29.68
C GLY A 117 2.25 15.90 -29.14
N THR A 118 2.19 15.16 -28.02
CA THR A 118 3.35 14.47 -27.39
C THR A 118 3.21 12.95 -27.38
#